data_AF-A6T8C9-F1
#
_entry.id   AF-A6T8C9-F1
#
_cell.length_a   1.000
_cell.length_b   1.000
_cell.length_c   1.000
_cell.angle_alpha   90.00
_cell.angle_beta   90.00
_cell.angle_gamma   90.00
#
_symmetry.space_group_name_H-M   'P 1'
#
loop_
_entity.id
_entity.type
_entity.pdbx_description
1 polymer ?
#
loop_
_entity_poly.entity_id
_entity_poly.type
_entity_poly.pdbx_seq_one_letter_code
_entity_poly.pdbx_strand_id
1 'polypeptide(L)'
;MTFDGDSNKYLVAAATATAITLAAPGLRQALADNTAITAGGAYTANMAFDRNAFLLASRTPAMPQGGDTADDVMNVTDPVSGITYQVALYRQYRQVRYEVGLSWGVAAVKSAHSALLLG
;
A
#
# COMPACT_ATOMS: atom_id res chain seq x y z
N MET A 1 19.63 -2.30 -0.05
CA MET A 1 20.75 -2.87 -0.83
C MET A 1 21.90 -1.89 -0.83
N THR A 2 23.11 -2.36 -1.09
CA THR A 2 24.33 -1.56 -1.19
C THR A 2 25.12 -1.98 -2.43
N PHE A 3 25.92 -1.06 -2.93
CA PHE A 3 26.89 -1.30 -4.00
C PHE A 3 28.29 -1.19 -3.42
N ASP A 4 29.21 -2.03 -3.89
CA ASP A 4 30.60 -1.96 -3.44
C ASP A 4 31.22 -0.58 -3.78
N GLY A 5 31.96 -0.01 -2.83
CA GLY A 5 32.51 1.35 -2.94
C GLY A 5 31.51 2.50 -2.72
N ASP A 6 30.23 2.23 -2.42
CA ASP A 6 29.23 3.25 -2.06
C ASP A 6 28.73 3.06 -0.61
N SER A 7 28.74 4.15 0.15
CA SER A 7 28.23 4.18 1.54
C SER A 7 26.71 4.33 1.64
N ASN A 8 26.03 4.66 0.53
CA ASN A 8 24.59 4.85 0.49
C ASN A 8 23.83 3.50 0.49
N LYS A 9 22.69 3.49 1.18
CA LYS A 9 21.73 2.38 1.13
C LYS A 9 20.59 2.74 0.19
N TYR A 10 20.22 1.81 -0.68
CA TYR A 10 19.16 1.99 -1.66
C TYR A 10 17.97 1.07 -1.40
N LEU A 11 16.77 1.59 -1.68
CA LEU A 11 15.52 0.85 -1.67
C LEU A 11 15.16 0.41 -3.09
N VAL A 12 14.83 -0.87 -3.25
CA VAL A 12 14.38 -1.42 -4.52
C VAL A 12 12.87 -1.23 -4.63
N ALA A 13 12.42 -0.55 -5.68
CA ALA A 13 10.99 -0.38 -5.98
C ALA A 13 10.45 -1.56 -6.81
N ALA A 14 11.26 -2.09 -7.72
CA ALA A 14 10.93 -3.26 -8.53
C ALA A 14 12.21 -3.97 -8.99
N ALA A 15 12.12 -5.28 -9.23
CA ALA A 15 13.20 -6.06 -9.80
C ALA A 15 12.66 -7.05 -10.82
N THR A 16 13.39 -7.22 -11.91
CA THR A 16 13.21 -8.28 -12.92
C THR A 16 14.47 -9.12 -12.99
N ALA A 17 14.49 -10.14 -13.86
CA ALA A 17 15.67 -10.97 -14.07
C ALA A 17 16.91 -10.19 -14.56
N THR A 18 16.71 -9.02 -15.18
CA THR A 18 17.77 -8.25 -15.84
C THR A 18 17.86 -6.79 -15.40
N ALA A 19 16.87 -6.28 -14.65
CA ALA A 19 16.83 -4.87 -14.27
C ALA A 19 16.34 -4.67 -12.83
N ILE A 20 16.92 -3.70 -12.15
CA ILE A 20 16.52 -3.28 -10.81
C ILE A 20 16.13 -1.80 -10.89
N THR A 21 14.91 -1.48 -10.46
CA THR A 21 14.42 -0.10 -10.35
C THR A 21 14.59 0.36 -8.91
N LEU A 22 15.39 1.40 -8.71
CA LEU A 22 15.57 2.02 -7.40
C LEU A 22 14.46 3.03 -7.12
N ALA A 23 14.02 3.10 -5.87
CA ALA A 23 13.15 4.18 -5.42
C ALA A 23 13.91 5.53 -5.45
N ALA A 24 13.17 6.63 -5.57
CA ALA A 24 13.75 7.98 -5.48
C ALA A 24 14.56 8.14 -4.19
N PRO A 25 15.73 8.84 -4.22
CA PRO A 25 16.27 9.66 -5.30
C PRO A 25 17.00 8.88 -6.42
N GLY A 26 16.99 7.56 -6.40
CA GLY A 26 17.76 6.74 -7.33
C GLY A 26 19.24 6.70 -6.97
N LEU A 27 20.08 6.36 -7.94
CA LEU A 27 21.53 6.20 -7.75
C LEU A 27 22.19 7.55 -7.43
N ARG A 28 23.02 7.61 -6.38
CA ARG A 28 23.65 8.87 -5.92
C ARG A 28 25.10 9.05 -6.36
N GLN A 29 25.70 7.99 -6.89
CA GLN A 29 27.09 7.96 -7.34
C GLN A 29 27.22 7.07 -8.56
N ALA A 30 28.10 7.42 -9.51
CA ALA A 30 28.41 6.55 -10.63
C ALA A 30 29.10 5.27 -10.13
N LEU A 31 28.62 4.13 -10.60
CA LEU A 31 29.17 2.81 -10.30
C LEU A 31 30.10 2.38 -11.43
N ALA A 32 31.20 1.71 -11.10
CA ALA A 32 32.05 1.09 -12.11
C ALA A 32 31.33 -0.12 -12.73
N ASP A 33 31.79 -0.55 -13.91
CA ASP A 33 31.29 -1.79 -14.49
C ASP A 33 31.57 -2.99 -13.56
N ASN A 34 30.67 -3.95 -13.56
CA ASN A 34 30.75 -5.17 -12.74
C ASN A 34 30.83 -4.93 -11.21
N THR A 35 30.35 -3.78 -10.72
CA THR A 35 30.28 -3.49 -9.27
C THR A 35 29.40 -4.51 -8.55
N ALA A 36 29.91 -5.10 -7.47
CA ALA A 36 29.18 -6.07 -6.68
C ALA A 36 27.96 -5.44 -5.98
N ILE A 37 26.83 -6.14 -6.04
CA ILE A 37 25.56 -5.74 -5.41
C ILE A 37 25.33 -6.62 -4.20
N THR A 38 25.03 -6.03 -3.05
CA THR A 38 24.65 -6.76 -1.84
C THR A 38 23.20 -6.44 -1.45
N ALA A 39 22.36 -7.48 -1.42
CA ALA A 39 21.02 -7.38 -0.87
C ALA A 39 21.09 -7.30 0.66
N GLY A 40 20.21 -6.50 1.26
CA GLY A 40 20.04 -6.52 2.71
C GLY A 40 19.42 -7.85 3.13
N GLY A 41 19.80 -8.36 4.31
CA GLY A 41 19.14 -9.53 4.92
C GLY A 41 17.67 -9.23 5.28
N ALA A 42 16.95 -10.26 5.75
CA ALA A 42 15.60 -10.08 6.27
C ALA A 42 15.63 -9.31 7.60
N TYR A 43 14.69 -8.36 7.80
CA TYR A 43 14.57 -7.58 9.02
C TYR A 43 13.12 -7.13 9.22
N THR A 44 12.75 -6.83 10.47
CA THR A 44 11.51 -6.13 10.80
C THR A 44 11.79 -4.64 10.78
N ALA A 45 11.22 -3.94 9.79
CA ALA A 45 11.47 -2.51 9.59
C ALA A 45 10.66 -1.66 10.56
N ASN A 46 11.33 -0.71 11.21
CA ASN A 46 10.64 0.43 11.81
C ASN A 46 10.42 1.49 10.72
N MET A 47 9.23 2.10 10.68
CA MET A 47 8.88 3.08 9.64
C MET A 47 8.66 4.45 10.28
N ALA A 48 9.20 5.49 9.68
CA ALA A 48 8.94 6.88 10.05
C ALA A 48 8.43 7.65 8.83
N PHE A 49 7.40 8.46 9.00
CA PHE A 49 6.84 9.26 7.91
C PHE A 49 6.16 10.52 8.44
N ASP A 50 6.15 11.56 7.60
CA ASP A 50 5.32 12.75 7.84
C ASP A 50 3.84 12.44 7.57
N ARG A 51 2.93 13.16 8.25
CA ARG A 51 1.48 13.00 8.10
C ARG A 51 1.01 13.08 6.64
N ASN A 52 1.68 13.85 5.80
CA ASN A 52 1.28 14.05 4.40
C ASN A 52 1.99 13.10 3.41
N ALA A 53 2.82 12.17 3.88
CA ALA A 53 3.57 11.27 3.01
C ALA A 53 2.67 10.21 2.34
N PHE A 54 1.65 9.75 3.06
CA PHE A 54 0.72 8.71 2.61
C PHE A 54 -0.72 9.20 2.68
N LEU A 55 -1.53 8.75 1.73
CA LEU A 55 -2.96 8.99 1.69
C LEU A 55 -3.70 7.66 1.59
N LEU A 56 -4.67 7.47 2.48
CA LEU A 56 -5.72 6.47 2.36
C LEU A 56 -6.97 7.18 1.84
N ALA A 57 -7.50 6.74 0.71
CA ALA A 57 -8.78 7.19 0.21
C ALA A 57 -9.77 6.02 0.26
N SER A 58 -10.97 6.27 0.79
CA SER A 58 -12.02 5.27 0.90
C SER A 58 -13.36 5.86 0.50
N ARG A 59 -14.17 5.08 -0.22
CA ARG A 59 -15.56 5.43 -0.57
C ARG A 59 -16.45 4.19 -0.56
N THR A 60 -17.76 4.43 -0.51
CA THR A 60 -18.75 3.36 -0.71
C THR A 60 -18.57 2.74 -2.11
N PRO A 61 -18.67 1.41 -2.23
CA PRO A 61 -18.67 0.73 -3.52
C PRO A 61 -19.75 1.26 -4.46
N ALA A 62 -19.46 1.24 -5.76
CA ALA A 62 -20.45 1.57 -6.77
C ALA A 62 -21.48 0.45 -6.86
N MET A 63 -22.77 0.78 -6.74
CA MET A 63 -23.85 -0.17 -6.97
C MET A 63 -24.16 -0.32 -8.47
N PRO A 64 -24.61 -1.51 -8.91
CA PRO A 64 -25.04 -1.72 -10.28
C PRO A 64 -26.24 -0.84 -10.65
N GLN A 65 -26.29 -0.42 -11.91
CA GLN A 65 -27.38 0.39 -12.45
C GLN A 65 -28.65 -0.46 -12.51
N GLY A 66 -29.69 -0.07 -11.77
CA GLY A 66 -30.93 -0.87 -11.60
C GLY A 66 -31.13 -1.42 -10.19
N GLY A 67 -30.18 -1.20 -9.28
CA GLY A 67 -30.24 -1.70 -7.91
C GLY A 67 -29.79 -3.16 -7.82
N ASP A 68 -29.78 -3.68 -6.59
CA ASP A 68 -29.50 -5.08 -6.32
C ASP A 68 -30.67 -5.68 -5.53
N THR A 69 -30.71 -7.01 -5.43
CA THR A 69 -31.61 -7.81 -4.59
C THR A 69 -31.34 -7.66 -3.08
N ALA A 70 -30.61 -6.63 -2.67
CA ALA A 70 -30.37 -6.31 -1.27
C ALA A 70 -31.67 -5.80 -0.64
N ASP A 71 -32.02 -6.37 0.51
CA ASP A 71 -33.20 -5.99 1.29
C ASP A 71 -32.96 -4.70 2.08
N ASP A 72 -31.71 -4.49 2.50
CA ASP A 72 -31.27 -3.27 3.16
C ASP A 72 -29.79 -3.02 2.87
N VAL A 73 -29.43 -1.74 2.74
CA VAL A 73 -28.05 -1.29 2.62
C VAL A 73 -27.83 -0.08 3.50
N MET A 74 -26.93 -0.22 4.47
CA MET A 74 -26.58 0.84 5.41
C MET A 74 -25.09 1.16 5.37
N ASN A 75 -24.75 2.41 5.66
CA ASN A 75 -23.36 2.81 5.87
C ASN A 75 -23.06 2.78 7.36
N VAL A 76 -22.01 2.03 7.75
CA VAL A 76 -21.57 1.88 9.13
C VAL A 76 -20.16 2.44 9.26
N THR A 77 -19.96 3.37 10.18
CA THR A 77 -18.65 3.95 10.50
C THR A 77 -18.03 3.20 11.67
N ASP A 78 -16.84 2.65 11.47
CA ASP A 78 -16.08 2.01 12.55
C ASP A 78 -15.56 3.08 13.55
N PRO A 79 -15.88 2.98 14.86
CA PRO A 79 -15.45 3.96 15.85
C PRO A 79 -13.94 3.96 16.10
N VAL A 80 -13.20 2.90 15.74
CA VAL A 80 -11.74 2.82 15.96
C VAL A 80 -10.99 3.44 14.80
N SER A 81 -11.27 3.03 13.55
CA SER A 81 -10.58 3.53 12.36
C SER A 81 -11.19 4.80 11.76
N GLY A 82 -12.45 5.10 12.06
CA GLY A 82 -13.23 6.16 11.43
C GLY A 82 -13.61 5.88 9.96
N ILE A 83 -13.32 4.69 9.45
CA ILE A 83 -13.62 4.30 8.06
C ILE A 83 -15.10 3.92 7.96
N THR A 84 -15.75 4.36 6.89
CA THR A 84 -17.15 4.04 6.60
C THR A 84 -17.25 2.89 5.61
N TYR A 85 -17.92 1.83 6.02
CA TYR A 85 -18.19 0.63 5.23
C TYR A 85 -19.66 0.60 4.81
N GLN A 86 -19.91 0.00 3.65
CA GLN A 86 -21.26 -0.33 3.24
C GLN A 86 -21.59 -1.75 3.71
N VAL A 87 -22.70 -1.92 4.41
CA VAL A 87 -23.21 -3.22 4.85
C VAL A 87 -24.51 -3.50 4.11
N ALA A 88 -24.52 -4.54 3.28
CA ALA A 88 -25.67 -4.98 2.52
C ALA A 88 -26.23 -6.31 3.06
N LEU A 89 -27.54 -6.39 3.16
CA LEU A 89 -28.28 -7.56 3.63
C LEU A 89 -29.00 -8.23 2.46
N TYR A 90 -28.72 -9.50 2.22
CA TYR A 90 -29.42 -10.32 1.24
C TYR A 90 -30.14 -11.46 1.94
N ARG A 91 -31.46 -11.55 1.75
CA ARG A 91 -32.25 -12.69 2.24
C ARG A 91 -32.36 -13.73 1.13
N GLN A 92 -31.92 -14.95 1.43
CA GLN A 92 -32.01 -16.10 0.55
C GLN A 92 -32.88 -17.19 1.19
N TYR A 93 -33.20 -18.25 0.45
CA TYR A 93 -34.05 -19.32 0.96
C TYR A 93 -33.42 -19.99 2.19
N ARG A 94 -34.01 -19.73 3.37
CA ARG A 94 -33.54 -20.16 4.70
C ARG A 94 -32.11 -19.69 5.04
N GLN A 95 -31.62 -18.61 4.42
CA GLN A 95 -30.29 -18.07 4.68
C GLN A 95 -30.29 -16.53 4.64
N VAL A 96 -29.42 -15.92 5.43
CA VAL A 96 -29.18 -14.47 5.42
C VAL A 96 -27.70 -14.25 5.12
N ARG A 97 -27.40 -13.47 4.09
CA ARG A 97 -26.04 -13.13 3.70
C ARG A 97 -25.81 -11.65 3.98
N TYR A 98 -24.77 -11.37 4.75
CA TYR A 98 -24.27 -10.02 4.95
C TYR A 98 -23.04 -9.81 4.07
N GLU A 99 -23.00 -8.69 3.38
CA GLU A 99 -21.83 -8.24 2.64
C GLU A 99 -21.32 -6.94 3.23
N VAL A 100 -20.01 -6.88 3.47
CA VAL A 100 -19.33 -5.66 3.93
C VAL A 100 -18.41 -5.21 2.82
N GLY A 101 -18.72 -4.07 2.22
CA GLY A 101 -18.04 -3.53 1.05
C GLY A 101 -17.37 -2.19 1.34
N LEU A 102 -16.16 -2.03 0.81
CA LEU A 102 -15.45 -0.75 0.78
C LEU A 102 -14.58 -0.69 -0.47
N SER A 103 -14.68 0.42 -1.20
CA SER A 103 -13.71 0.75 -2.26
C SER A 103 -12.63 1.65 -1.69
N TRP A 104 -11.39 1.18 -1.65
CA TRP A 104 -10.28 1.92 -1.05
C TRP A 104 -9.01 1.83 -1.90
N GLY A 105 -8.10 2.76 -1.65
CA GLY A 105 -6.76 2.78 -2.23
C GLY A 105 -5.79 3.55 -1.33
N VAL A 106 -4.51 3.21 -1.44
CA VAL A 106 -3.42 3.89 -0.75
C VAL A 106 -2.43 4.42 -1.77
N ALA A 107 -1.91 5.63 -1.54
CA ALA A 107 -0.86 6.21 -2.34
C ALA A 107 0.22 6.84 -1.46
N ALA A 108 1.49 6.61 -1.83
CA ALA A 108 2.64 7.31 -1.28
C ALA A 108 2.84 8.64 -2.05
N VAL A 109 2.03 9.65 -1.72
CA VAL A 109 1.99 10.95 -2.44
C VAL A 109 3.36 11.64 -2.40
N LYS A 110 4.07 11.53 -1.27
CA LYS A 110 5.42 12.07 -1.11
C LYS A 110 6.32 11.08 -0.40
N SER A 111 6.78 10.06 -1.13
CA SER A 111 7.68 9.02 -0.62
C SER A 111 8.98 9.56 -0.01
N ALA A 112 9.48 10.71 -0.48
CA ALA A 112 10.66 11.38 0.10
C ALA A 112 10.49 11.79 1.57
N HIS A 113 9.26 11.88 2.08
CA HIS A 113 8.96 12.20 3.48
C HIS A 113 8.67 10.93 4.30
N SER A 114 9.13 9.78 3.82
CA SER A 114 9.05 8.48 4.51
C SER A 114 10.42 7.83 4.55
N ALA A 115 10.70 7.07 5.61
CA ALA A 115 11.95 6.39 5.82
C ALA A 115 11.75 5.03 6.49
N LEU A 116 12.63 4.09 6.15
CA LEU A 116 12.77 2.80 6.82
C LEU A 116 14.00 2.86 7.73
N LEU A 117 13.79 2.60 9.01
CA LEU A 117 14.84 2.52 10.01
C LEU A 117 15.31 1.06 10.09
N LEU A 118 16.55 0.86 9.66
CA LEU A 118 17.29 -0.38 9.79
C LEU A 118 18.00 -0.27 11.15
N GLY A 119 17.50 -1.01 12.14
CA GLY A 119 17.81 -0.89 13.57
C GLY A 119 19.28 -0.72 13.94
#